data_AF-N1U2L4-F1
#
_entry.id   AF-N1U2L4-F1
#
_cell.length_a   1.000
_cell.length_b   1.000
_cell.length_c   1.000
_cell.angle_alpha   90.00
_cell.angle_beta   90.00
_cell.angle_gamma   90.00
#
_symmetry.space_group_name_H-M   'P 1'
#
loop_
_entity.id
_entity.type
_entity.pdbx_description
1 polymer ?
#
loop_
_entity_poly.entity_id
_entity_poly.type
_entity_poly.pdbx_seq_one_letter_code
_entity_poly.pdbx_strand_id
1 'polypeptide(L)'
;MLENKFEIPDNVKMKHHFGDLLDRTYGHWTILPNIERHKYHLDDWSQAQNSVSIATIYGNDLNWRTIGSLPKLKELTLHQPNKEQLNFVAILGKLKRLRITHARPKTIDFLIRLQNVEELVLEYVSGFESVEPIGELKNLKALHIENVRRITNFSGLGRAQELRYLSINGTFDWAPTD
;
A
#
# COMPACT_ATOMS: atom_id res chain seq x y z
N MET A 1 -28.55 1.47 -45.01
CA MET A 1 -27.69 2.15 -44.01
C MET A 1 -28.18 1.72 -42.64
N LEU A 2 -27.48 0.79 -42.00
CA LEU A 2 -27.80 0.30 -40.65
C LEU A 2 -26.58 0.60 -39.80
N GLU A 3 -26.71 1.55 -38.87
CA GLU A 3 -25.71 1.83 -37.85
C GLU A 3 -25.86 0.79 -36.73
N ASN A 4 -24.88 -0.10 -36.59
CA ASN A 4 -24.73 -0.94 -35.41
C ASN A 4 -24.20 -0.08 -34.26
N LYS A 5 -25.09 0.27 -33.32
CA LYS A 5 -24.67 0.70 -31.98
C LYS A 5 -24.16 -0.53 -31.22
N PHE A 6 -22.85 -0.61 -31.04
CA PHE A 6 -22.27 -1.51 -30.05
C PHE A 6 -22.61 -0.97 -28.66
N GLU A 7 -23.56 -1.61 -27.97
CA GLU A 7 -23.73 -1.44 -26.52
C GLU A 7 -22.59 -2.16 -25.80
N ILE A 8 -21.83 -1.40 -25.02
CA ILE A 8 -20.80 -1.92 -24.12
C ILE A 8 -21.53 -2.35 -22.83
N PRO A 9 -21.34 -3.58 -22.33
CA PRO A 9 -22.06 -4.04 -21.16
C PRO A 9 -21.63 -3.30 -19.87
N ASP A 10 -22.59 -3.05 -18.98
CA ASP A 10 -22.45 -2.32 -17.70
C ASP A 10 -21.42 -2.91 -16.72
N ASN A 11 -20.83 -4.08 -17.02
CA ASN A 11 -19.78 -4.70 -16.23
C ASN A 11 -18.37 -4.17 -16.55
N VAL A 12 -18.23 -3.30 -17.54
CA VAL A 12 -17.04 -2.44 -17.74
C VAL A 12 -17.24 -1.12 -16.98
N LYS A 13 -17.59 -1.19 -15.68
CA LYS A 13 -17.37 -0.04 -14.80
C LYS A 13 -15.89 0.30 -14.89
N MET A 14 -15.59 1.49 -15.42
CA MET A 14 -14.24 2.03 -15.51
C MET A 14 -13.50 1.78 -14.20
N LYS A 15 -12.69 0.73 -14.16
CA LYS A 15 -11.64 0.61 -13.16
C LYS A 15 -10.74 1.78 -13.50
N HIS A 16 -10.85 2.86 -12.73
CA HIS A 16 -9.91 3.96 -12.86
C HIS A 16 -8.52 3.34 -12.79
N HIS A 17 -7.86 3.27 -13.94
CA HIS A 17 -6.47 2.86 -14.08
C HIS A 17 -5.64 3.99 -13.49
N PHE A 18 -5.68 4.14 -12.16
CA PHE A 18 -4.66 4.90 -11.47
C PHE A 18 -3.37 4.13 -11.74
N GLY A 19 -2.56 4.68 -12.64
CA GLY A 19 -1.29 4.10 -13.05
C GLY A 19 -0.35 3.90 -11.86
N ASP A 20 0.84 3.39 -12.14
CA ASP A 20 1.89 3.40 -11.14
C ASP A 20 2.35 4.85 -10.95
N LEU A 21 2.05 5.45 -9.79
CA LEU A 21 2.39 6.84 -9.47
C LEU A 21 3.83 7.00 -8.96
N LEU A 22 4.56 5.89 -8.86
CA LEU A 22 5.94 5.86 -8.42
C LEU A 22 6.88 6.29 -9.56
N ASP A 23 7.73 7.29 -9.30
CA ASP A 23 8.84 7.60 -10.19
C ASP A 23 9.90 6.48 -10.13
N ARG A 24 10.07 5.78 -11.25
CA ARG A 24 11.01 4.65 -11.39
C ARG A 24 12.31 5.01 -12.10
N THR A 25 12.52 6.28 -12.47
CA THR A 25 13.63 6.75 -13.31
C THR A 25 15.02 6.32 -12.80
N TYR A 26 15.16 6.12 -11.49
CA TYR A 26 16.44 5.77 -10.85
C TYR A 26 16.42 4.43 -10.09
N GLY A 27 15.45 3.56 -10.36
CA GLY A 27 15.43 2.20 -9.80
C GLY A 27 15.25 2.12 -8.28
N HIS A 28 14.67 3.16 -7.65
CA HIS A 28 14.39 3.18 -6.22
C HIS A 28 13.34 2.15 -5.77
N TRP A 29 12.53 1.67 -6.71
CA TRP A 29 11.38 0.81 -6.46
C TRP A 29 11.54 -0.55 -7.14
N THR A 30 11.49 -1.61 -6.35
CA THR A 30 11.35 -2.99 -6.82
C THR A 30 9.97 -3.57 -6.53
N ILE A 31 9.15 -2.86 -5.75
CA ILE A 31 7.74 -3.18 -5.53
C ILE A 31 7.01 -3.22 -6.87
N LEU A 32 6.10 -4.17 -7.00
CA LEU A 32 5.30 -4.40 -8.19
C LEU A 32 4.56 -3.11 -8.58
N PRO A 33 4.52 -2.78 -9.89
CA PRO A 33 3.72 -1.67 -10.38
C PRO A 33 2.27 -1.80 -9.96
N ASN A 34 1.66 -0.68 -9.54
CA ASN A 34 0.30 -0.68 -8.98
C ASN A 34 -0.72 -1.36 -9.91
N ILE A 35 -0.59 -1.14 -11.22
CA ILE A 35 -1.45 -1.69 -12.26
C ILE A 35 -1.45 -3.22 -12.31
N GLU A 36 -0.37 -3.86 -11.88
CA GLU A 36 -0.18 -5.30 -11.93
C GLU A 36 -0.62 -6.02 -10.65
N ARG A 37 -0.91 -5.28 -9.56
CA ARG A 37 -1.23 -5.85 -8.24
C ARG A 37 -2.34 -6.90 -8.30
N HIS A 38 -3.31 -6.71 -9.17
CA HIS A 38 -4.48 -7.57 -9.32
C HIS A 38 -4.13 -8.98 -9.83
N LYS A 39 -2.97 -9.15 -10.48
CA LYS A 39 -2.49 -10.48 -10.91
C LYS A 39 -2.11 -11.39 -9.74
N TYR A 40 -1.92 -10.83 -8.55
CA TYR A 40 -1.44 -11.52 -7.33
C TYR A 40 -2.52 -11.64 -6.25
N HIS A 41 -3.79 -11.50 -6.65
CA HIS A 41 -4.96 -11.62 -5.78
C HIS A 41 -5.60 -13.00 -5.92
N LEU A 42 -6.19 -13.48 -4.81
CA LEU A 42 -7.04 -14.66 -4.73
C LEU A 42 -8.29 -14.30 -3.93
N ASP A 43 -9.47 -14.71 -4.38
CA ASP A 43 -10.71 -14.52 -3.62
C ASP A 43 -10.74 -15.37 -2.32
N ASP A 44 -10.04 -16.52 -2.34
CA ASP A 44 -9.87 -17.40 -1.18
C ASP A 44 -8.41 -17.86 -1.03
N TRP A 45 -7.77 -17.42 0.04
CA TRP A 45 -6.38 -17.71 0.34
C TRP A 45 -6.12 -19.09 0.94
N SER A 46 -7.17 -19.91 1.15
CA SER A 46 -7.00 -21.34 1.46
C SER A 46 -6.28 -22.10 0.33
N GLN A 47 -6.34 -21.57 -0.88
CA GLN A 47 -5.74 -22.14 -2.10
C GLN A 47 -4.29 -21.71 -2.32
N ALA A 48 -3.74 -20.85 -1.46
CA ALA A 48 -2.42 -20.28 -1.63
C ALA A 48 -1.31 -21.36 -1.54
N GLN A 49 -0.39 -21.35 -2.50
CA GLN A 49 0.76 -22.25 -2.51
C GLN A 49 1.93 -21.67 -1.71
N ASN A 50 2.76 -22.53 -1.11
CA ASN A 50 3.97 -22.11 -0.39
C ASN A 50 5.00 -21.36 -1.27
N SER A 51 4.84 -21.42 -2.60
CA SER A 51 5.66 -20.70 -3.57
C SER A 51 5.34 -19.20 -3.65
N VAL A 52 4.16 -18.77 -3.17
CA VAL A 52 3.70 -17.38 -3.26
C VAL A 52 4.68 -16.43 -2.55
N SER A 53 5.17 -15.45 -3.30
CA SER A 53 6.10 -14.43 -2.81
C SER A 53 5.56 -12.99 -2.86
N ILE A 54 4.49 -12.77 -3.63
CA ILE A 54 3.79 -11.49 -3.79
C ILE A 54 2.30 -11.79 -3.60
N ALA A 55 1.63 -10.99 -2.78
CA ALA A 55 0.21 -11.14 -2.50
C ALA A 55 -0.52 -9.80 -2.57
N THR A 56 -1.75 -9.82 -3.08
CA THR A 56 -2.69 -8.71 -2.98
C THR A 56 -3.95 -9.18 -2.25
N ILE A 57 -4.28 -8.54 -1.14
CA ILE A 57 -5.44 -8.87 -0.30
C ILE A 57 -6.48 -7.76 -0.35
N TYR A 58 -7.73 -8.12 -0.56
CA TYR A 58 -8.86 -7.20 -0.47
C TYR A 58 -9.58 -7.31 0.89
N GLY A 59 -10.35 -6.28 1.22
CA GLY A 59 -11.10 -6.19 2.47
C GLY A 59 -12.03 -7.37 2.76
N ASN A 60 -12.50 -8.06 1.71
CA ASN A 60 -13.50 -9.12 1.74
C ASN A 60 -12.97 -10.52 1.35
N ASP A 61 -11.67 -10.69 1.14
CA ASP A 61 -11.10 -12.00 0.77
C ASP A 61 -11.34 -13.05 1.86
N LEU A 62 -11.54 -14.29 1.46
CA LEU A 62 -11.67 -15.42 2.39
C LEU A 62 -10.29 -15.95 2.79
N ASN A 63 -10.18 -16.43 4.03
CA ASN A 63 -8.98 -17.09 4.58
C ASN A 63 -7.67 -16.30 4.43
N TRP A 64 -7.73 -14.97 4.30
CA TRP A 64 -6.57 -14.12 4.05
C TRP A 64 -5.44 -14.27 5.10
N ARG A 65 -5.73 -14.76 6.30
CA ARG A 65 -4.72 -15.04 7.35
C ARG A 65 -3.70 -16.10 6.95
N THR A 66 -4.00 -16.94 5.96
CA THR A 66 -3.06 -17.90 5.39
C THR A 66 -1.77 -17.23 4.93
N ILE A 67 -1.79 -15.96 4.52
CA ILE A 67 -0.55 -15.26 4.13
C ILE A 67 0.51 -15.20 5.24
N GLY A 68 0.10 -15.28 6.50
CA GLY A 68 1.01 -15.27 7.64
C GLY A 68 1.89 -16.50 7.75
N SER A 69 1.52 -17.62 7.11
CA SER A 69 2.32 -18.84 7.07
C SER A 69 3.12 -19.01 5.78
N LEU A 70 2.95 -18.13 4.78
CA LEU A 70 3.62 -18.26 3.49
C LEU A 70 5.13 -18.00 3.62
N PRO A 71 5.98 -19.03 3.40
CA PRO A 71 7.40 -18.95 3.74
C PRO A 71 8.21 -18.03 2.82
N LYS A 72 7.68 -17.74 1.61
CA LYS A 72 8.36 -16.94 0.58
C LYS A 72 7.77 -15.54 0.42
N LEU A 73 6.74 -15.18 1.19
CA LEU A 73 6.07 -13.87 1.07
C LEU A 73 7.06 -12.75 1.40
N LYS A 74 7.30 -11.86 0.43
CA LYS A 74 8.20 -10.70 0.55
C LYS A 74 7.50 -9.39 0.25
N GLU A 75 6.38 -9.44 -0.46
CA GLU A 75 5.64 -8.27 -0.89
C GLU A 75 4.15 -8.45 -0.69
N LEU A 76 3.53 -7.45 -0.09
CA LEU A 76 2.11 -7.44 0.19
C LEU A 76 1.50 -6.13 -0.29
N THR A 77 0.41 -6.23 -1.03
CA THR A 77 -0.52 -5.13 -1.26
C THR A 77 -1.81 -5.39 -0.48
N LEU A 78 -2.20 -4.43 0.35
CA LEU A 78 -3.54 -4.38 0.93
C LEU A 78 -4.40 -3.38 0.16
N HIS A 79 -5.49 -3.83 -0.45
CA HIS A 79 -6.42 -2.99 -1.18
C HIS A 79 -7.75 -2.89 -0.44
N GLN A 80 -8.11 -1.68 0.01
CA GLN A 80 -9.28 -1.44 0.84
C GLN A 80 -9.34 -2.38 2.07
N PRO A 81 -8.26 -2.52 2.85
CA PRO A 81 -8.24 -3.44 3.98
C PRO A 81 -9.18 -2.98 5.10
N ASN A 82 -9.70 -3.96 5.83
CA ASN A 82 -10.36 -3.70 7.10
C ASN A 82 -9.32 -3.51 8.23
N LYS A 83 -9.78 -3.08 9.42
CA LYS A 83 -8.90 -2.80 10.58
C LYS A 83 -8.11 -4.03 11.04
N GLU A 84 -8.71 -5.21 10.97
CA GLU A 84 -8.06 -6.45 11.40
C GLU A 84 -6.89 -6.80 10.48
N GLN A 85 -7.08 -6.66 9.16
CA GLN A 85 -6.03 -6.89 8.16
C GLN A 85 -4.86 -5.93 8.34
N LEU A 86 -5.11 -4.64 8.61
CA LEU A 86 -4.06 -3.67 8.89
C LEU A 86 -3.21 -4.08 10.11
N ASN A 87 -3.86 -4.44 11.21
CA ASN A 87 -3.18 -4.87 12.42
C ASN A 87 -2.42 -6.18 12.24
N PHE A 88 -2.95 -7.09 11.42
CA PHE A 88 -2.30 -8.37 11.12
C PHE A 88 -0.96 -8.18 10.41
N VAL A 89 -0.78 -7.13 9.59
CA VAL A 89 0.51 -6.92 8.91
C VAL A 89 1.67 -6.89 9.90
N ALA A 90 1.47 -6.39 11.12
CA ALA A 90 2.49 -6.31 12.16
C ALA A 90 3.18 -7.65 12.52
N ILE A 91 2.55 -8.80 12.22
CA ILE A 91 3.18 -10.12 12.43
C ILE A 91 4.02 -10.60 11.24
N LEU A 92 3.93 -9.94 10.08
CA LEU A 92 4.60 -10.30 8.84
C LEU A 92 6.03 -9.72 8.77
N GLY A 93 6.83 -10.02 9.80
CA GLY A 93 8.15 -9.41 10.00
C GLY A 93 9.18 -9.70 8.89
N LYS A 94 8.91 -10.62 7.97
CA LYS A 94 9.78 -10.94 6.81
C LYS A 94 9.47 -10.10 5.55
N LEU A 95 8.39 -9.31 5.57
CA LEU A 95 8.05 -8.46 4.43
C LEU A 95 9.17 -7.46 4.15
N LYS A 96 9.47 -7.30 2.87
CA LYS A 96 10.39 -6.30 2.35
C LYS A 96 9.65 -5.13 1.72
N ARG A 97 8.44 -5.35 1.22
CA ARG A 97 7.70 -4.35 0.46
C ARG A 97 6.24 -4.37 0.84
N LEU A 98 5.70 -3.19 1.12
CA LEU A 98 4.33 -3.05 1.56
C LEU A 98 3.66 -1.91 0.81
N ARG A 99 2.53 -2.22 0.17
CA ARG A 99 1.60 -1.24 -0.38
C ARG A 99 0.29 -1.33 0.37
N ILE A 100 -0.23 -0.19 0.82
CA ILE A 100 -1.59 -0.09 1.38
C ILE A 100 -2.33 0.95 0.55
N THR A 101 -3.51 0.57 0.07
CA THR A 101 -4.36 1.45 -0.73
C THR A 101 -5.74 1.58 -0.13
N HIS A 102 -6.30 2.80 -0.13
CA HIS A 102 -7.66 3.10 0.31
C HIS A 102 -7.98 2.63 1.74
N ALA A 103 -7.24 3.15 2.72
CA ALA A 103 -7.46 2.84 4.13
C ALA A 103 -7.64 4.10 4.97
N ARG A 104 -8.35 3.98 6.09
CA ARG A 104 -8.57 5.09 7.03
C ARG A 104 -8.21 4.78 8.48
N PRO A 105 -6.98 4.32 8.78
CA PRO A 105 -6.60 4.02 10.14
C PRO A 105 -6.41 5.31 10.96
N LYS A 106 -6.72 5.25 12.26
CA LYS A 106 -6.45 6.36 13.20
C LYS A 106 -4.95 6.54 13.49
N THR A 107 -4.19 5.44 13.46
CA THR A 107 -2.74 5.43 13.64
C THR A 107 -2.11 4.40 12.69
N ILE A 108 -0.82 4.52 12.43
CA ILE A 108 -0.04 3.59 11.61
C ILE A 108 0.99 2.82 12.43
N ASP A 109 0.77 2.68 13.75
CA ASP A 109 1.72 2.05 14.69
C ASP A 109 1.98 0.57 14.38
N PHE A 110 1.05 -0.09 13.68
CA PHE A 110 1.23 -1.46 13.20
C PHE A 110 2.46 -1.61 12.29
N LEU A 111 2.94 -0.53 11.67
CA LEU A 111 4.15 -0.53 10.85
C LEU A 111 5.42 -0.75 11.68
N ILE A 112 5.47 -0.34 12.94
CA ILE A 112 6.72 -0.34 13.76
C ILE A 112 7.35 -1.73 13.85
N ARG A 113 6.57 -2.81 13.69
CA ARG A 113 7.06 -4.20 13.74
C ARG A 113 7.71 -4.67 12.43
N LEU A 114 7.56 -3.92 11.34
CA LEU A 114 7.98 -4.31 10.00
C LEU A 114 9.43 -3.90 9.70
N GLN A 115 10.33 -4.30 10.59
CA GLN A 115 11.73 -3.84 10.58
C GLN A 115 12.52 -4.23 9.32
N ASN A 116 12.03 -5.18 8.51
CA ASN A 116 12.66 -5.59 7.24
C ASN A 116 12.07 -4.89 6.00
N VAL A 117 11.06 -4.02 6.17
CA VAL A 117 10.48 -3.29 5.04
C VAL A 117 11.48 -2.27 4.51
N GLU A 118 11.75 -2.39 3.22
CA GLU A 118 12.65 -1.54 2.43
C GLU A 118 11.86 -0.53 1.58
N GLU A 119 10.64 -0.87 1.17
CA GLU A 119 9.80 -0.03 0.33
C GLU A 119 8.37 0.05 0.90
N LEU A 120 7.89 1.26 1.16
CA LEU A 120 6.57 1.51 1.70
C LEU A 120 5.79 2.48 0.81
N VAL A 121 4.59 2.05 0.42
CA VAL A 121 3.67 2.82 -0.42
C VAL A 121 2.32 2.94 0.26
N LEU A 122 1.89 4.17 0.57
CA LEU A 122 0.59 4.47 1.18
C LEU A 122 -0.23 5.39 0.26
N GLU A 123 -1.12 4.81 -0.54
CA GLU A 123 -1.95 5.52 -1.52
C GLU A 123 -3.38 5.62 -1.02
N TYR A 124 -3.99 6.81 -1.04
CA TYR A 124 -5.31 7.01 -0.44
C TYR A 124 -5.45 6.48 1.00
N VAL A 125 -4.36 6.51 1.77
CA VAL A 125 -4.36 6.19 3.20
C VAL A 125 -4.45 7.49 3.98
N SER A 126 -5.54 7.67 4.73
CA SER A 126 -5.80 8.91 5.47
C SER A 126 -6.24 8.61 6.91
N GLY A 127 -6.41 9.63 7.74
CA GLY A 127 -6.97 9.49 9.09
C GLY A 127 -5.95 9.39 10.23
N PHE A 128 -4.67 9.18 9.92
CA PHE A 128 -3.57 9.31 10.85
C PHE A 128 -2.93 10.70 10.73
N GLU A 129 -2.31 11.17 11.82
CA GLU A 129 -1.81 12.55 11.95
C GLU A 129 -0.29 12.61 12.14
N SER A 130 0.36 11.46 12.27
CA SER A 130 1.78 11.36 12.57
C SER A 130 2.47 10.30 11.72
N VAL A 131 3.63 10.67 11.18
CA VAL A 131 4.55 9.78 10.45
C VAL A 131 5.67 9.22 11.34
N GLU A 132 5.64 9.50 12.65
CA GLU A 132 6.62 8.99 13.61
C GLU A 132 6.83 7.46 13.50
N PRO A 133 5.77 6.61 13.37
CA PRO A 133 5.95 5.17 13.21
C PRO A 133 6.77 4.75 11.98
N ILE A 134 6.76 5.54 10.90
CA ILE A 134 7.53 5.27 9.68
C ILE A 134 9.03 5.48 9.95
N GLY A 135 9.37 6.45 10.80
CA GLY A 135 10.75 6.71 11.23
C GLY A 135 11.42 5.53 11.94
N GLU A 136 10.63 4.61 12.51
CA GLU A 136 11.13 3.41 13.20
C GLU A 136 11.50 2.26 12.25
N LEU A 137 11.21 2.39 10.94
CA LEU A 137 11.53 1.38 9.93
C LEU A 137 13.01 1.48 9.51
N LYS A 138 13.89 0.80 10.25
CA LYS A 138 15.35 0.92 10.12
C LYS A 138 15.92 0.57 8.74
N ASN A 139 15.23 -0.27 7.97
CA ASN A 139 15.66 -0.69 6.63
C ASN A 139 14.92 0.04 5.49
N LEU A 140 14.05 1.00 5.81
CA LEU A 140 13.26 1.70 4.81
C LEU A 140 14.15 2.56 3.91
N LYS A 141 14.10 2.30 2.60
CA LYS A 141 14.89 2.98 1.57
C LYS A 141 14.05 3.87 0.67
N ALA A 142 12.80 3.49 0.42
CA ALA A 142 11.89 4.25 -0.42
C ALA A 142 10.51 4.40 0.25
N LEU A 143 10.03 5.64 0.31
CA LEU A 143 8.73 5.99 0.87
C LEU A 143 7.91 6.81 -0.13
N HIS A 144 6.68 6.36 -0.35
CA HIS A 144 5.67 7.12 -1.05
C HIS A 144 4.40 7.19 -0.19
N ILE A 145 3.94 8.40 0.10
CA ILE A 145 2.71 8.63 0.85
C ILE A 145 1.84 9.68 0.17
N GLU A 146 0.54 9.43 0.16
CA GLU A 146 -0.45 10.35 -0.39
C GLU A 146 -1.47 10.80 0.67
N ASN A 147 -2.21 11.87 0.38
CA ASN A 147 -3.34 12.33 1.19
C ASN A 147 -2.98 12.68 2.64
N VAL A 148 -1.81 13.31 2.82
CA VAL A 148 -1.22 13.70 4.11
C VAL A 148 -1.86 14.93 4.78
N ARG A 149 -3.13 15.22 4.50
CA ARG A 149 -3.82 16.47 4.92
C ARG A 149 -3.85 16.74 6.44
N ARG A 150 -3.76 15.69 7.26
CA ARG A 150 -3.77 15.79 8.74
C ARG A 150 -2.37 15.78 9.36
N ILE A 151 -1.32 15.67 8.54
CA ILE A 151 0.06 15.59 9.01
C ILE A 151 0.69 16.97 8.83
N THR A 152 1.00 17.63 9.94
CA THR A 152 1.64 18.96 9.95
C THR A 152 3.13 18.89 10.28
N ASN A 153 3.61 17.74 10.77
CA ASN A 153 5.00 17.55 11.13
C ASN A 153 5.55 16.24 10.54
N PHE A 154 6.66 16.35 9.80
CA PHE A 154 7.37 15.24 9.17
C PHE A 154 8.72 14.92 9.83
N SER A 155 9.07 15.56 10.96
CA SER A 155 10.35 15.37 11.65
C SER A 155 10.63 13.91 11.99
N GLY A 156 9.59 13.12 12.28
CA GLY A 156 9.69 11.69 12.55
C GLY A 156 10.36 10.89 11.45
N LEU A 157 10.27 11.33 10.19
CA LEU A 157 10.97 10.68 9.06
C LEU A 157 12.49 10.80 9.16
N GLY A 158 13.02 11.78 9.90
CA GLY A 158 14.47 11.93 10.12
C GLY A 158 15.12 10.76 10.87
N ARG A 159 14.32 9.88 11.48
CA ARG A 159 14.81 8.65 12.13
C ARG A 159 15.03 7.48 11.16
N ALA A 160 14.43 7.52 9.97
CA ALA A 160 14.63 6.51 8.93
C ALA A 160 15.98 6.72 8.21
N GLN A 161 17.07 6.30 8.85
CA GLN A 161 18.45 6.57 8.41
C GLN A 161 18.80 5.98 7.03
N GLU A 162 18.11 4.93 6.61
CA GLU A 162 18.31 4.29 5.31
C GLU A 162 17.47 4.88 4.18
N LEU A 163 16.61 5.87 4.47
CA LEU A 163 15.74 6.47 3.46
C LEU A 163 16.58 7.19 2.40
N ARG A 164 16.34 6.87 1.13
CA ARG A 164 17.03 7.45 -0.04
C ARG A 164 16.06 8.10 -1.03
N TYR A 165 14.81 7.62 -1.06
CA TYR A 165 13.76 8.19 -1.89
C TYR A 165 12.53 8.53 -1.04
N LEU A 166 12.07 9.77 -1.15
CA LEU A 166 10.89 10.27 -0.47
C LEU A 166 9.98 11.00 -1.47
N SER A 167 8.76 10.51 -1.59
CA SER A 167 7.67 11.17 -2.33
C SER A 167 6.49 11.37 -1.40
N ILE A 168 6.05 12.62 -1.29
CA ILE A 168 4.89 13.01 -0.49
C ILE A 168 3.94 13.77 -1.41
N ASN A 169 2.81 13.16 -1.72
CA ASN A 169 1.79 13.75 -2.59
C ASN A 169 0.58 14.16 -1.75
N GLY A 170 0.52 15.43 -1.39
CA GLY A 170 -0.61 16.02 -0.70
C GLY A 170 -1.37 16.97 -1.62
N THR A 171 -2.68 17.05 -1.44
CA THR A 171 -3.36 18.31 -1.73
C THR A 171 -3.16 19.19 -0.50
N PHE A 172 -2.38 20.25 -0.65
CA PHE A 172 -2.47 21.38 0.27
C PHE A 172 -3.80 22.05 -0.05
N ASP A 173 -4.86 21.69 0.65
CA ASP A 173 -5.97 22.62 0.78
C ASP A 173 -5.44 23.73 1.71
N TRP A 174 -4.60 24.60 1.16
CA TRP A 174 -4.33 25.91 1.75
C TRP A 174 -5.72 26.55 1.83
N ALA A 175 -6.21 26.73 3.04
CA ALA A 175 -7.09 27.82 3.35
C ALA A 175 -6.44 28.51 4.55
N PRO A 176 -5.51 29.43 4.34
CA PRO A 176 -5.38 30.52 5.27
C PRO A 176 -6.54 31.44 4.99
N THR A 177 -7.39 31.58 6.00
CA THR A 177 -7.44 32.85 6.72
C THR A 177 -8.45 32.68 7.84
N ASP A 178 -7.96 33.03 9.03
CA ASP A 178 -8.63 33.46 10.27
C ASP A 178 -9.59 32.50 10.99
#